data_AF-A0A8T4EED5-F1
#
_entry.id   AF-A0A8T4EED5-F1
#
_cell.length_a   1.000
_cell.length_b   1.000
_cell.length_c   1.000
_cell.angle_alpha   90.00
_cell.angle_beta   90.00
_cell.angle_gamma   90.00
#
_symmetry.space_group_name_H-M   'P 1'
#
loop_
_entity.id
_entity.type
_entity.pdbx_description
1 polymer ?
#
loop_
_entity_poly.entity_id
_entity_poly.type
_entity_poly.pdbx_seq_one_letter_code
_entity_poly.pdbx_strand_id
1 'polypeptide(L)'
;MIKTGTCPKCGSTRIAGPHRIQGQGYVRVDLPGMLTATLEAVTCADCGYTELYSDRIGLENIRKSGRFLSTPVMSTQSQCPYCGTKVRPGAVFCPECGNTV
;
A
#
# COMPACT_ATOMS: atom_id res chain seq x y z
N MET A 1 12.13 -9.97 -5.75
CA MET A 1 12.69 -11.31 -6.07
C MET A 1 12.26 -11.83 -7.45
N ILE A 2 10.96 -11.89 -7.81
CA ILE A 2 10.54 -12.45 -9.13
C ILE A 2 11.12 -11.67 -10.31
N LYS A 3 11.09 -10.33 -10.27
CA LYS A 3 11.61 -9.48 -11.35
C LYS A 3 13.13 -9.35 -11.35
N THR A 4 13.73 -9.40 -10.17
CA THR A 4 15.14 -9.04 -9.96
C THR A 4 16.06 -10.24 -9.87
N GLY A 5 15.55 -11.46 -9.63
CA GLY A 5 16.35 -12.64 -9.34
C GLY A 5 17.06 -12.60 -7.98
N THR A 6 16.90 -11.52 -7.21
CA THR A 6 17.68 -11.23 -6.00
C THR A 6 16.77 -10.81 -4.85
N CYS A 7 17.12 -11.26 -3.63
CA CYS A 7 16.47 -10.91 -2.38
C CYS A 7 16.73 -9.44 -2.04
N PRO A 8 15.69 -8.60 -1.87
CA PRO A 8 15.88 -7.19 -1.53
C PRO A 8 16.36 -6.97 -0.09
N LYS A 9 16.23 -7.99 0.78
CA LYS A 9 16.64 -7.88 2.19
C LYS A 9 18.13 -8.15 2.39
N CYS A 10 18.69 -9.17 1.73
CA CYS A 10 20.07 -9.59 1.95
C CYS A 10 20.93 -9.69 0.68
N GLY A 11 20.38 -9.42 -0.50
CA GLY A 11 21.13 -9.48 -1.76
C GLY A 11 21.39 -10.89 -2.30
N SER A 12 20.90 -11.95 -1.64
CA SER A 12 21.05 -13.33 -2.10
C SER A 12 20.27 -13.60 -3.40
N THR A 13 20.84 -14.43 -4.28
CA THR A 13 20.20 -14.96 -5.48
C THR A 13 19.55 -16.33 -5.27
N ARG A 14 19.67 -16.92 -4.07
CA ARG A 14 19.04 -18.21 -3.74
C ARG A 14 17.57 -18.00 -3.40
N ILE A 15 16.71 -18.04 -4.43
CA ILE A 15 15.28 -17.82 -4.32
C ILE A 15 14.52 -19.13 -4.54
N ALA A 16 13.69 -19.51 -3.56
CA ALA A 16 12.78 -20.66 -3.64
C ALA A 16 11.37 -20.22 -4.04
N GLY A 17 10.69 -21.02 -4.87
CA GLY A 17 9.34 -20.77 -5.38
C GLY A 17 9.25 -20.88 -6.91
N PRO A 18 8.13 -20.45 -7.53
CA PRO A 18 6.95 -19.90 -6.89
C PRO A 18 6.17 -20.97 -6.12
N HIS A 19 5.84 -20.68 -4.87
CA HIS A 19 4.89 -21.45 -4.08
C HIS A 19 3.49 -20.90 -4.34
N ARG A 20 2.54 -21.77 -4.66
CA ARG A 20 1.14 -21.39 -4.74
C ARG A 20 0.51 -21.59 -3.39
N ILE A 21 0.05 -20.51 -2.78
CA ILE A 21 -0.68 -20.58 -1.52
C ILE A 21 -2.15 -20.78 -1.89
N GLN A 22 -2.64 -22.00 -1.71
CA GLN A 22 -4.04 -22.39 -1.87
C GLN A 22 -4.54 -22.90 -0.52
N GLY A 23 -5.67 -22.36 -0.04
CA GLY A 23 -6.39 -22.98 1.06
C GLY A 23 -7.26 -24.11 0.50
N GLN A 24 -7.90 -24.90 1.37
CA GLN A 24 -9.00 -25.79 0.94
C GLN A 24 -10.24 -25.01 0.42
N GLY A 25 -10.14 -23.68 0.37
CA GLY A 25 -10.92 -22.71 -0.37
C GLY A 25 -10.04 -21.49 -0.69
N TYR A 26 -10.63 -20.31 -0.93
CA TYR A 26 -9.82 -19.11 -1.15
C TYR A 26 -8.93 -18.76 0.05
N VAL A 27 -7.63 -18.53 -0.18
CA VAL A 27 -6.75 -17.88 0.82
C VAL A 27 -7.28 -16.46 1.00
N ARG A 28 -8.01 -16.22 2.09
CA ARG A 28 -8.53 -14.90 2.41
C ARG A 28 -7.39 -14.00 2.88
N VAL A 29 -6.70 -13.40 1.92
CA VAL A 29 -6.04 -12.13 2.17
C VAL A 29 -7.17 -11.13 2.29
N ASP A 30 -7.24 -10.39 3.41
CA ASP A 30 -8.21 -9.31 3.61
C ASP A 30 -7.86 -8.14 2.67
N LEU A 31 -8.10 -8.38 1.38
CA LEU A 31 -8.16 -7.35 0.36
C LEU A 31 -9.59 -6.83 0.42
N PRO A 32 -9.79 -5.53 0.63
CA PRO A 32 -11.06 -4.93 0.99
C PRO A 32 -12.19 -5.28 -0.01
N GLY A 33 -12.91 -6.36 0.31
CA GLY A 33 -14.05 -6.87 -0.45
C GLY A 33 -13.78 -7.92 -1.53
N MET A 34 -12.58 -8.48 -1.68
CA MET A 34 -12.31 -9.48 -2.75
C MET A 34 -11.70 -10.78 -2.22
N LEU A 35 -12.41 -11.88 -2.45
CA LEU A 35 -12.09 -13.21 -1.91
C LEU A 35 -11.26 -14.10 -2.86
N THR A 36 -10.77 -13.66 -4.03
CA THR A 36 -10.44 -14.63 -5.11
C THR A 36 -9.00 -14.65 -5.64
N ALA A 37 -8.05 -13.90 -5.08
CA ALA A 37 -6.69 -13.90 -5.63
C ALA A 37 -5.90 -15.14 -5.19
N THR A 38 -5.44 -15.97 -6.15
CA THR A 38 -4.37 -16.93 -5.86
C THR A 38 -3.10 -16.13 -5.62
N LEU A 39 -2.41 -16.41 -4.50
CA LEU A 39 -1.11 -15.80 -4.24
C LEU A 39 0.02 -16.72 -4.70
N GLU A 40 0.98 -16.11 -5.38
CA GLU A 40 2.29 -16.68 -5.64
C GLU A 40 3.27 -16.11 -4.62
N ALA A 41 4.07 -16.99 -4.01
CA ALA A 41 5.07 -16.62 -3.04
C ALA A 41 6.45 -17.06 -3.51
N VAL A 42 7.46 -16.23 -3.27
CA VAL A 42 8.87 -16.63 -3.38
C VAL A 42 9.57 -16.32 -2.07
N THR A 43 10.52 -17.16 -1.67
CA THR A 43 11.21 -17.06 -0.39
C THR A 43 12.72 -17.12 -0.60
N CYS A 44 13.47 -16.19 -0.02
CA CYS A 44 14.93 -16.25 0.01
C CYS A 44 15.39 -17.41 0.91
N ALA A 45 16.18 -18.32 0.37
CA ALA A 45 16.69 -19.48 1.09
C ALA A 45 17.74 -19.14 2.15
N ASP A 46 18.35 -17.94 2.11
CA ASP A 46 19.40 -17.53 3.05
C ASP A 46 18.88 -16.75 4.24
N CYS A 47 17.91 -15.84 4.03
CA CYS A 47 17.40 -14.97 5.10
C CYS A 47 15.92 -15.16 5.41
N GLY A 48 15.23 -16.06 4.70
CA GLY A 48 13.81 -16.36 4.91
C GLY A 48 12.85 -15.25 4.48
N TYR A 49 13.32 -14.18 3.84
CA TYR A 49 12.45 -13.11 3.34
C TYR A 49 11.51 -13.65 2.25
N THR A 50 10.20 -13.52 2.46
CA THR A 50 9.16 -13.97 1.52
C THR A 50 8.46 -12.78 0.90
N GLU A 51 8.30 -12.80 -0.42
CA GLU A 51 7.46 -11.85 -1.16
C GLU A 51 6.22 -12.57 -1.69
N LEU A 52 5.08 -11.91 -1.57
CA LEU A 52 3.79 -12.38 -2.06
C LEU A 52 3.34 -11.54 -3.25
N TYR A 53 2.81 -12.20 -4.27
CA TYR A 53 2.34 -11.62 -5.51
C TYR A 53 0.91 -12.11 -5.77
N SER A 54 0.04 -11.21 -6.21
CA SER A 54 -1.24 -11.62 -6.78
C SER A 54 -1.02 -12.21 -8.17
N ASP A 55 -1.71 -13.29 -8.48
CA ASP A 55 -1.80 -13.81 -9.84
C ASP A 55 -2.40 -12.76 -10.81
N ARG A 56 -2.35 -13.05 -12.12
CA ARG A 56 -2.80 -12.11 -13.15
C ARG A 56 -4.26 -11.67 -12.93
N ILE A 57 -5.16 -12.61 -12.61
CA ILE A 57 -6.59 -12.35 -12.42
C ILE A 57 -6.81 -11.51 -11.14
N GLY A 58 -6.14 -11.88 -10.05
CA GLY A 58 -6.17 -11.13 -8.79
C GLY A 58 -5.66 -9.71 -8.96
N LEU A 59 -4.59 -9.51 -9.73
CA LEU A 59 -4.06 -8.19 -10.04
C LEU A 59 -5.03 -7.34 -10.88
N GLU A 60 -5.68 -7.92 -11.88
CA GLU A 60 -6.72 -7.26 -12.66
C GLU A 60 -7.90 -6.82 -11.77
N ASN A 61 -8.35 -7.70 -10.87
CA ASN A 61 -9.40 -7.39 -9.91
C ASN A 61 -8.99 -6.26 -8.95
N ILE A 62 -7.78 -6.30 -8.38
CA ILE A 62 -7.26 -5.23 -7.51
C ILE A 62 -7.22 -3.90 -8.25
N ARG A 63 -6.79 -3.88 -9.52
CA ARG A 63 -6.77 -2.64 -10.32
C ARG A 63 -8.16 -2.09 -10.59
N LYS A 64 -9.12 -2.97 -10.87
CA LYS A 64 -10.50 -2.58 -11.22
C LYS A 64 -11.31 -2.12 -10.01
N SER A 65 -11.18 -2.80 -8.88
CA SER A 65 -12.08 -2.65 -7.72
C SER A 65 -11.39 -2.78 -6.36
N GLY A 66 -10.06 -2.80 -6.31
CA GLY A 66 -9.34 -2.77 -5.04
C GLY A 66 -9.56 -1.46 -4.30
N ARG A 67 -9.73 -1.51 -2.99
CA ARG A 67 -9.62 -0.32 -2.14
C ARG A 67 -8.15 -0.09 -1.80
N PHE A 68 -7.62 1.00 -2.33
CA PHE A 68 -6.28 1.45 -2.05
C PHE A 68 -6.27 2.24 -0.74
N LEU A 69 -5.26 2.01 0.10
CA LEU A 69 -5.00 2.91 1.21
C LEU A 69 -4.65 4.27 0.61
N SER A 70 -5.48 5.28 0.87
CA SER A 70 -5.13 6.66 0.58
C SER A 70 -3.86 6.98 1.35
N THR A 71 -2.81 7.43 0.68
CA THR A 71 -1.68 8.07 1.36
C THR A 71 -2.26 9.15 2.27
N PRO A 72 -1.83 9.28 3.54
CA PRO A 72 -2.26 10.42 4.35
C PRO A 72 -1.94 11.67 3.55
N VAL A 73 -2.98 12.38 3.13
CA VAL A 73 -2.83 13.69 2.48
C VAL A 73 -2.13 14.54 3.52
N MET A 74 -0.85 14.82 3.31
CA MET A 74 -0.11 15.72 4.19
C MET A 74 -0.77 17.07 4.00
N SER A 75 -1.70 17.40 4.90
CA SER A 75 -2.43 18.65 4.88
C SER A 75 -1.40 19.77 5.01
N THR A 76 -1.10 20.45 3.92
CA THR A 76 -0.29 21.67 3.92
C THR A 76 -1.04 22.69 4.76
N GLN A 77 -0.68 22.79 6.04
CA GLN A 77 -1.22 23.81 6.93
C GLN A 77 -0.83 25.17 6.32
N SER A 78 -1.83 25.91 5.85
CA SER A 78 -1.65 27.28 5.39
C SER A 78 -1.50 28.20 6.60
N GLN A 79 -0.80 29.32 6.49
CA GLN A 79 -0.77 30.35 7.54
C GLN A 79 -1.77 31.45 7.19
N CYS A 80 -2.48 31.96 8.18
CA CYS A 80 -3.33 33.13 8.02
C CYS A 80 -2.45 34.33 7.62
N PRO A 81 -2.74 35.03 6.51
CA PRO A 81 -1.93 36.18 6.08
C PRO A 81 -2.06 37.40 7.02
N TYR A 82 -3.07 37.42 7.90
CA TYR A 82 -3.34 38.55 8.78
C TYR A 82 -2.70 38.41 10.16
N CYS A 83 -2.63 37.20 10.72
CA CYS A 83 -2.08 36.97 12.07
C CYS A 83 -0.99 35.89 12.12
N GLY A 84 -0.71 35.18 11.03
CA GLY A 84 0.29 34.11 10.97
C GLY A 84 -0.14 32.77 11.56
N THR A 85 -1.32 32.67 12.18
CA THR A 85 -1.80 31.41 12.76
C THR A 85 -1.96 30.34 11.68
N LYS A 86 -1.52 29.11 11.99
CA LYS A 86 -1.73 27.96 11.12
C LYS A 86 -3.22 27.62 11.01
N VAL A 87 -3.75 27.69 9.80
CA VAL A 87 -5.12 27.32 9.46
C VAL A 87 -5.15 26.01 8.69
N ARG A 88 -6.28 25.29 8.78
CA ARG A 88 -6.48 24.07 8.00
C ARG A 88 -6.55 24.42 6.51
N PRO A 89 -6.07 23.55 5.60
CA PRO A 89 -6.28 23.75 4.17
C PRO A 89 -7.78 23.87 3.87
N GLY A 90 -8.16 24.90 3.11
CA GLY A 90 -9.56 25.19 2.77
C GLY A 90 -10.38 25.85 3.89
N ALA A 91 -9.74 26.36 4.94
CA ALA A 91 -10.42 27.24 5.91
C ALA A 91 -10.89 28.51 5.21
N VAL A 92 -12.14 28.92 5.45
CA VAL A 92 -12.73 30.16 4.91
C VAL A 92 -12.47 31.34 5.86
N PHE A 93 -12.26 31.09 7.15
CA PHE A 93 -12.01 32.12 8.16
C PHE A 93 -10.96 31.66 9.18
N CYS A 94 -10.24 32.62 9.74
CA CYS A 94 -9.28 32.39 10.80
C CYS A 94 -9.99 32.28 12.16
N PRO A 95 -9.82 31.18 12.92
CA PRO A 95 -10.44 31.03 14.23
C PRO A 95 -9.85 31.97 15.29
N GLU A 96 -8.65 32.51 15.07
CA GLU A 96 -7.98 33.40 16.04
C GLU A 96 -8.31 34.87 15.80
N CYS A 97 -8.23 35.35 14.56
CA CYS A 97 -8.42 36.78 14.26
C CYS A 97 -9.76 37.10 13.61
N GLY A 98 -10.56 36.10 13.23
CA GLY A 98 -11.88 36.28 12.61
C GLY A 98 -11.87 36.74 11.16
N ASN A 99 -10.71 37.06 10.58
CA ASN A 99 -10.61 37.45 9.17
C ASN A 99 -10.82 36.26 8.24
N THR A 100 -11.41 36.52 7.08
CA THR A 100 -11.52 35.55 5.97
C THR A 100 -10.13 35.22 5.43
N VAL A 101 -9.76 33.94 5.36
CA VAL A 101 -8.43 33.45 4.94
C VAL A 101 -8.46 32.70 3.62
#